data_AF-A0A9E1SUT2-F1
#
_entry.id   AF-A0A9E1SUT2-F1
#
_cell.length_a   1.000
_cell.length_b   1.000
_cell.length_c   1.000
_cell.angle_alpha   90.00
_cell.angle_beta   90.00
_cell.angle_gamma   90.00
#
_symmetry.space_group_name_H-M   'P 1'
#
loop_
_entity.id
_entity.type
_entity.pdbx_description
1 polymer ?
#
loop_
_entity_poly.entity_id
_entity_poly.type
_entity_poly.pdbx_seq_one_letter_code
_entity_poly.pdbx_strand_id
1 'polypeptide(L)'
;MNAQGPIFIDQFGTGPGRPGGPGPNDPIGVWWKDGWLGRMELWRAFWVCFVAGHGIVGGVGFGLMIVSMVVGFAFDPGSLDTGITGLVAGVVVLVAAYSIFAVWASIGVWRCADNCFDKRWGMVARVVMIFYGTCLVLPFAPWLIGRSS
;
A
#
# COMPACT_ATOMS: atom_id res chain seq x y z
N MET A 1 32.01 5.88 13.08
CA MET A 1 30.62 5.39 12.88
C MET A 1 29.69 6.51 13.29
N ASN A 2 29.09 7.22 12.33
CA ASN A 2 28.20 8.33 12.61
C ASN A 2 26.86 7.78 13.13
N ALA A 3 26.65 7.89 14.43
CA ALA A 3 25.34 7.69 15.04
C ALA A 3 24.42 8.83 14.56
N GLN A 4 23.75 8.63 13.44
CA GLN A 4 22.60 9.44 13.06
C GLN A 4 21.50 9.13 14.08
N GLY A 5 21.40 9.97 15.11
CA GLY A 5 20.30 9.94 16.07
C GLY A 5 18.95 10.12 15.35
N PRO A 6 17.84 9.81 16.02
CA PRO A 6 16.50 9.94 15.45
C PRO A 6 16.29 11.37 14.95
N ILE A 7 15.91 11.50 13.68
CA ILE A 7 15.57 12.78 13.07
C ILE A 7 14.15 13.12 13.54
N PHE A 8 14.04 14.01 14.53
CA PHE A 8 12.77 14.62 14.87
C PHE A 8 12.35 15.53 13.70
N ILE A 9 11.46 15.02 12.85
CA ILE A 9 10.76 15.84 11.86
C ILE A 9 9.74 16.68 12.64
N ASP A 10 9.81 17.99 12.46
CA ASP A 10 8.81 18.93 12.97
C ASP A 10 7.46 18.61 12.32
N GLN A 11 6.62 17.90 13.06
CA GLN A 11 5.36 17.33 12.59
C GLN A 11 4.30 18.39 12.25
N PHE A 12 4.56 19.65 12.60
CA PHE A 12 3.62 20.76 12.42
C PHE A 12 4.21 21.92 11.60
N GLY A 13 5.48 21.83 11.17
CA GLY A 13 6.16 22.92 10.44
C GLY A 13 6.21 24.24 11.23
N THR A 14 6.33 24.17 12.55
CA THR A 14 6.28 25.33 13.47
C THR A 14 7.68 25.87 13.84
N GLY A 15 8.75 25.18 13.45
CA GLY A 15 10.13 25.52 13.78
C GLY A 15 10.83 26.42 12.75
N PRO A 16 11.65 27.41 13.19
CA PRO A 16 12.24 28.41 12.30
C PRO A 16 13.48 27.93 11.52
N GLY A 17 13.64 26.62 11.25
CA GLY A 17 14.93 26.13 10.72
C GLY A 17 15.08 24.76 10.07
N ARG A 18 14.04 23.94 9.78
CA ARG A 18 14.14 22.79 8.85
C ARG A 18 12.79 22.14 8.51
N PRO A 19 12.74 21.33 7.43
CA PRO A 19 11.70 21.35 6.42
C PRO A 19 10.40 20.78 6.99
N GLY A 20 9.38 21.63 7.08
CA GLY A 20 8.01 21.15 7.22
C GLY A 20 7.74 20.13 6.13
N GLY A 21 7.01 19.07 6.49
CA GLY A 21 6.51 18.11 5.50
C GLY A 21 5.82 18.83 4.33
N PRO A 22 5.69 18.15 3.17
CA PRO A 22 5.20 18.74 1.94
C PRO A 22 4.05 19.70 2.17
N GLY A 23 4.30 21.00 1.96
CA GLY A 23 3.24 22.00 2.03
C GLY A 23 2.15 21.67 1.02
N PRO A 24 0.95 22.26 1.13
CA PRO A 24 -0.17 22.01 0.20
C PRO A 24 0.17 22.28 -1.29
N ASN A 25 1.34 22.84 -1.59
CA ASN A 25 1.85 23.16 -2.92
C ASN A 25 2.91 22.17 -3.46
N ASP A 26 3.25 21.12 -2.71
CA ASP A 26 4.24 20.14 -3.19
C ASP A 26 3.65 19.29 -4.31
N PRO A 27 4.41 19.04 -5.40
CA PRO A 27 3.90 18.29 -6.53
C PRO A 27 3.41 16.90 -6.11
N ILE A 28 2.27 16.47 -6.69
CA ILE A 28 1.62 15.16 -6.50
C ILE A 28 2.56 13.96 -6.80
N GLY A 29 3.82 14.17 -7.20
CA GLY A 29 4.83 13.11 -7.35
C GLY A 29 5.77 12.90 -6.16
N VAL A 30 5.93 13.87 -5.24
CA VAL A 30 7.02 13.83 -4.24
C VAL A 30 6.70 12.89 -3.07
N TRP A 31 5.42 12.81 -2.67
CA TRP A 31 4.96 12.03 -1.52
C TRP A 31 5.20 10.52 -1.65
N TRP A 32 5.11 9.96 -2.86
CA TRP A 32 5.40 8.53 -3.09
C TRP A 32 6.86 8.19 -2.76
N LYS A 33 7.77 9.08 -3.17
CA LYS A 33 9.21 8.95 -2.90
C LYS A 33 9.52 9.18 -1.42
N ASP A 34 8.86 10.14 -0.78
CA ASP A 34 9.06 10.42 0.64
C ASP A 34 8.57 9.28 1.54
N GLY A 35 7.42 8.69 1.20
CA GLY A 35 6.94 7.47 1.86
C GLY A 35 7.93 6.32 1.70
N TRP A 36 8.40 6.06 0.47
CA TRP A 36 9.40 5.02 0.22
C TRP A 36 10.72 5.27 0.95
N LEU A 37 11.19 6.51 1.04
CA LEU A 37 12.44 6.86 1.70
C LEU A 37 12.33 6.94 3.23
N GLY A 38 11.14 6.77 3.81
CA GLY A 38 10.95 6.90 5.25
C GLY A 38 11.12 8.33 5.73
N ARG A 39 10.72 9.33 4.93
CA ARG A 39 10.79 10.76 5.28
C ARG A 39 9.44 11.34 5.68
N MET A 40 8.40 10.51 5.66
CA MET A 40 7.04 10.89 6.00
C MET A 40 6.75 10.53 7.46
N GLU A 41 5.81 11.26 8.06
CA GLU A 41 5.30 10.95 9.39
C GLU A 41 4.56 9.62 9.40
N LEU A 42 4.75 8.83 10.47
CA LEU A 42 4.16 7.50 10.59
C LEU A 42 2.64 7.52 10.45
N TRP A 43 1.94 8.48 11.06
CA TRP A 43 0.48 8.53 11.01
C TRP A 43 -0.02 8.73 9.58
N ARG A 44 0.69 9.53 8.76
CA ARG A 44 0.33 9.79 7.37
C ARG A 44 0.62 8.58 6.49
N ALA A 45 1.79 7.95 6.70
CA ALA A 45 2.13 6.68 6.04
C ALA A 45 1.10 5.58 6.35
N PHE A 46 0.65 5.48 7.60
CA PHE A 46 -0.27 4.45 8.03
C PHE A 46 -1.72 4.76 7.63
N TRP A 47 -2.29 5.90 8.02
CA TRP A 47 -3.71 6.17 7.80
C TRP A 47 -4.02 6.60 6.36
N VAL A 48 -3.21 7.49 5.79
CA VAL A 48 -3.48 8.04 4.46
C VAL A 48 -2.96 7.08 3.39
N CYS A 49 -1.69 6.70 3.44
CA CYS A 49 -1.11 5.88 2.38
C CYS A 49 -1.49 4.42 2.47
N PHE A 50 -1.45 3.82 3.67
CA PHE A 50 -1.80 2.41 3.84
C PHE A 50 -3.32 2.22 3.95
N VAL A 51 -4.00 2.72 4.98
CA VAL A 51 -5.44 2.42 5.20
C VAL A 51 -6.33 3.02 4.11
N ALA A 52 -6.28 4.33 3.87
CA ALA A 52 -7.12 4.96 2.84
C ALA A 52 -6.72 4.50 1.43
N GLY A 53 -5.43 4.32 1.17
CA GLY A 53 -4.95 3.77 -0.11
C GLY A 53 -5.50 2.37 -0.41
N HIS A 54 -5.56 1.47 0.58
CA HIS A 54 -6.21 0.16 0.41
C HIS A 54 -7.71 0.30 0.08
N GLY A 55 -8.41 1.24 0.73
CA GLY A 55 -9.81 1.53 0.43
C GLY A 55 -10.01 1.99 -1.02
N ILE A 56 -9.15 2.88 -1.51
CA ILE A 56 -9.21 3.39 -2.89
C ILE A 56 -8.89 2.27 -3.90
N VAL A 57 -7.78 1.56 -3.70
CA VAL A 57 -7.38 0.45 -4.61
C VAL A 57 -8.43 -0.65 -4.62
N GLY A 58 -9.01 -0.98 -3.46
CA GLY A 58 -10.11 -1.94 -3.36
C GLY A 58 -11.37 -1.48 -4.08
N GLY A 59 -11.78 -0.22 -3.87
CA GLY A 59 -12.97 0.35 -4.52
C GLY A 59 -12.83 0.43 -6.04
N VAL A 60 -11.72 0.97 -6.54
CA VAL A 60 -11.42 1.03 -7.97
C VAL A 60 -11.29 -0.37 -8.55
N GLY A 61 -10.64 -1.28 -7.84
CA GLY A 61 -10.48 -2.67 -8.24
C GLY A 61 -11.81 -3.41 -8.42
N PHE A 62 -12.73 -3.25 -7.48
CA PHE A 62 -14.06 -3.85 -7.58
C PHE A 62 -14.85 -3.30 -8.77
N GLY A 63 -14.78 -1.98 -9.01
CA GLY A 63 -15.36 -1.37 -10.20
C GLY A 63 -14.78 -1.94 -11.50
N LEU A 64 -13.45 -2.10 -11.58
CA LEU A 64 -12.77 -2.70 -12.73
C LEU A 64 -13.17 -4.15 -12.97
N MET A 65 -13.39 -4.95 -11.91
CA MET A 65 -13.87 -6.33 -12.03
C MET A 65 -15.27 -6.40 -12.64
N ILE A 66 -16.19 -5.50 -12.25
CA ILE A 66 -17.53 -5.44 -12.85
C ILE A 66 -17.43 -5.05 -14.32
N VAL A 67 -16.63 -4.02 -14.64
CA VAL A 67 -16.44 -3.58 -16.03
C VAL A 67 -15.83 -4.68 -16.89
N SER A 68 -14.82 -5.39 -16.40
CA SER A 68 -14.16 -6.47 -17.14
C SER A 68 -15.12 -7.64 -17.41
N MET A 69 -15.98 -7.98 -16.44
CA MET A 69 -17.04 -8.97 -16.62
C MET A 69 -18.06 -8.54 -17.68
N VAL A 70 -18.54 -7.28 -17.62
CA VAL A 70 -19.50 -6.73 -18.60
C VAL A 70 -18.90 -6.70 -20.00
N VAL A 71 -17.62 -6.33 -20.13
CA VAL A 71 -16.91 -6.39 -21.41
C VAL A 71 -16.82 -7.83 -21.94
N GLY A 72 -16.60 -8.82 -21.07
CA GLY A 72 -16.66 -10.24 -21.44
C GLY A 72 -18.01 -10.62 -22.07
N PHE A 73 -19.12 -10.23 -21.44
CA PHE A 73 -20.46 -10.44 -22.00
C PHE A 73 -20.73 -9.63 -23.27
N ALA A 74 -20.09 -8.48 -23.46
CA ALA A 74 -20.27 -7.69 -24.68
C ALA A 74 -19.72 -8.39 -25.94
N PHE A 75 -18.71 -9.26 -25.79
CA PHE A 75 -18.18 -10.05 -26.89
C PHE A 75 -19.05 -11.27 -27.25
N ASP A 76 -19.70 -11.88 -26.25
CA ASP A 76 -20.67 -12.96 -26.44
C ASP A 76 -21.73 -12.93 -25.33
N PRO A 77 -22.89 -12.27 -25.57
CA PRO A 77 -23.91 -12.06 -24.54
C PRO A 77 -24.59 -13.34 -24.06
N GLY A 78 -24.48 -14.44 -24.80
CA GLY A 78 -25.09 -15.72 -24.46
C GLY A 78 -24.16 -16.64 -23.67
N SER A 79 -22.86 -16.34 -23.61
CA SER A 79 -21.87 -17.19 -22.98
C SER A 79 -21.53 -16.73 -21.57
N LEU A 80 -21.75 -17.61 -20.60
CA LEU A 80 -21.29 -17.40 -19.24
C LEU A 80 -19.75 -17.42 -19.17
N ASP A 81 -19.11 -18.22 -20.02
CA ASP A 81 -17.67 -18.43 -20.01
C ASP A 81 -16.89 -17.16 -20.41
N THR A 82 -17.40 -16.37 -21.35
CA THR A 82 -16.77 -15.11 -21.76
C THR A 82 -16.86 -14.05 -20.67
N GLY A 83 -17.98 -13.97 -19.94
CA GLY A 83 -18.13 -13.14 -18.75
C GLY A 83 -17.18 -13.54 -17.62
N ILE A 84 -17.08 -14.84 -17.34
CA ILE A 84 -16.12 -15.38 -16.34
C ILE A 84 -14.68 -15.08 -16.78
N THR A 85 -14.35 -15.26 -18.05
CA THR A 85 -13.01 -14.96 -18.58
C THR A 85 -12.67 -13.49 -18.41
N GLY A 86 -13.61 -12.59 -18.71
CA GLY A 86 -13.46 -11.15 -18.46
C GLY A 86 -13.27 -10.81 -16.98
N LEU A 87 -14.01 -11.48 -16.09
CA LEU A 87 -13.84 -11.34 -14.64
C LEU A 87 -12.44 -11.80 -14.19
N VAL A 88 -12.00 -12.98 -14.63
CA VAL A 88 -10.67 -13.52 -14.31
C VAL A 88 -9.57 -12.58 -14.78
N ALA A 89 -9.67 -12.04 -16.00
CA ALA A 89 -8.73 -11.06 -16.51
C ALA A 89 -8.67 -9.81 -15.61
N GLY A 90 -9.83 -9.29 -15.20
CA GLY A 90 -9.92 -8.16 -14.25
C GLY A 90 -9.29 -8.47 -12.90
N VAL A 91 -9.53 -9.67 -12.35
CA VAL A 91 -8.93 -10.13 -11.08
C VAL A 91 -7.41 -10.21 -11.19
N VAL A 92 -6.87 -10.74 -12.27
CA VAL A 92 -5.40 -10.83 -12.47
C VAL A 92 -4.76 -9.44 -12.46
N VAL A 93 -5.34 -8.49 -13.20
CA VAL A 93 -4.86 -7.10 -13.23
C VAL A 93 -4.93 -6.46 -11.84
N LEU A 94 -6.05 -6.67 -11.13
CA LEU A 94 -6.24 -6.17 -9.77
C LEU A 94 -5.20 -6.73 -8.81
N VAL A 95 -4.98 -8.05 -8.80
CA VAL A 95 -3.99 -8.70 -7.93
C VAL A 95 -2.58 -8.18 -8.21
N ALA A 96 -2.21 -7.97 -9.48
CA ALA A 96 -0.92 -7.41 -9.84
C ALA A 96 -0.75 -5.96 -9.32
N ALA A 97 -1.72 -5.09 -9.59
CA ALA A 97 -1.69 -3.70 -9.14
C ALA A 97 -1.70 -3.59 -7.61
N TYR A 98 -2.56 -4.37 -6.94
CA TYR A 98 -2.65 -4.45 -5.49
C TYR A 98 -1.34 -4.92 -4.87
N SER A 99 -0.67 -5.92 -5.43
CA SER A 99 0.61 -6.42 -4.91
C SER A 99 1.70 -5.35 -4.94
N ILE A 100 1.82 -4.60 -6.04
CA ILE A 100 2.78 -3.50 -6.17
C ILE A 100 2.49 -2.44 -5.09
N PHE A 101 1.23 -2.04 -4.95
CA PHE A 101 0.80 -1.08 -3.96
C PHE A 101 1.05 -1.57 -2.52
N ALA A 102 0.68 -2.81 -2.22
CA ALA A 102 0.85 -3.43 -0.90
C ALA A 102 2.32 -3.46 -0.48
N VAL A 103 3.23 -3.83 -1.38
CA VAL A 103 4.68 -3.81 -1.14
C VAL A 103 5.14 -2.39 -0.84
N TRP A 104 4.75 -1.41 -1.68
CA TRP A 104 5.14 -0.03 -1.45
C TRP A 104 4.62 0.51 -0.13
N ALA A 105 3.34 0.33 0.18
CA ALA A 105 2.72 0.84 1.39
C ALA A 105 3.34 0.19 2.64
N SER A 106 3.59 -1.13 2.60
CA SER A 106 4.23 -1.85 3.72
C SER A 106 5.64 -1.36 3.98
N ILE A 107 6.46 -1.21 2.93
CA ILE A 107 7.83 -0.69 3.06
C ILE A 107 7.81 0.77 3.53
N GLY A 108 6.87 1.57 3.03
CA GLY A 108 6.69 2.95 3.45
C GLY A 108 6.39 3.06 4.94
N VAL A 109 5.38 2.34 5.43
CA VAL A 109 5.04 2.30 6.87
C VAL A 109 6.21 1.78 7.70
N TRP A 110 6.87 0.71 7.25
CA TRP A 110 8.01 0.14 7.97
C TRP A 110 9.16 1.15 8.12
N ARG A 111 9.52 1.85 7.05
CA ARG A 111 10.59 2.87 7.08
C ARG A 111 10.18 4.12 7.83
N CYS A 112 8.91 4.50 7.80
CA CYS A 112 8.38 5.64 8.56
C CYS A 112 8.14 5.33 10.05
N ALA A 113 8.30 4.07 10.49
CA ALA A 113 8.03 3.66 11.88
C ALA A 113 8.85 4.45 12.91
N ASP A 114 10.06 4.87 12.54
CA ASP A 114 10.94 5.65 13.42
C ASP A 114 10.59 7.15 13.43
N ASN A 115 9.75 7.62 12.51
CA ASN A 115 9.26 8.99 12.42
C ASN A 115 7.95 9.17 13.18
N CYS A 116 7.96 8.83 14.47
CA CYS A 116 6.83 9.03 15.36
C CYS A 116 7.28 9.64 16.70
N PHE A 117 6.38 10.35 17.36
CA PHE A 117 6.67 11.01 18.64
C PHE A 117 6.92 9.98 19.76
N ASP A 118 6.10 8.93 19.82
CA ASP A 118 6.23 7.85 20.79
C ASP A 118 6.68 6.56 20.10
N LYS A 119 7.84 6.05 20.52
CA LYS A 119 8.47 4.82 20.03
C LYS A 119 7.55 3.60 20.11
N ARG A 120 6.58 3.59 21.03
CA ARG A 120 5.58 2.52 21.14
C ARG A 120 4.76 2.39 19.86
N TRP A 121 4.34 3.50 19.25
CA TRP A 121 3.58 3.49 18.00
C TRP A 121 4.40 2.98 16.81
N GLY A 122 5.68 3.33 16.75
CA GLY A 122 6.60 2.79 15.75
C GLY A 122 6.73 1.27 15.85
N MET A 123 6.85 0.74 17.07
CA MET A 123 6.90 -0.72 17.30
C MET A 123 5.59 -1.40 16.92
N VAL A 124 4.44 -0.83 17.31
CA VAL A 124 3.12 -1.34 16.92
C VAL A 124 2.97 -1.38 15.41
N ALA A 125 3.34 -0.31 14.69
CA ALA A 125 3.27 -0.27 13.24
C ALA A 125 4.11 -1.38 12.59
N ARG A 126 5.32 -1.65 13.08
CA ARG A 126 6.16 -2.76 12.60
C ARG A 126 5.51 -4.12 12.82
N VAL A 127 4.93 -4.36 14.00
CA VAL A 127 4.20 -5.62 14.28
C VAL A 127 3.01 -5.79 13.33
N VAL A 128 2.25 -4.72 13.09
CA VAL A 128 1.13 -4.73 12.14
C VAL A 128 1.61 -5.06 10.72
N MET A 129 2.74 -4.50 10.27
CA MET A 129 3.30 -4.80 8.94
C MET A 129 3.78 -6.25 8.81
N ILE A 130 4.38 -6.83 9.87
CA ILE A 130 4.75 -8.25 9.87
C ILE A 130 3.50 -9.11 9.75
N PHE A 131 2.50 -8.85 10.58
CA PHE A 131 1.23 -9.59 10.55
C PHE A 131 0.56 -9.50 9.17
N TYR A 132 0.48 -8.29 8.61
CA TYR A 132 -0.04 -8.06 7.26
C TYR A 132 0.74 -8.84 6.19
N GLY A 133 2.07 -8.77 6.21
CA GLY A 133 2.92 -9.53 5.29
C GLY A 133 2.74 -11.04 5.41
N THR A 134 2.60 -11.56 6.63
CA THR A 134 2.29 -12.96 6.88
C THR A 134 0.93 -13.34 6.28
N CYS A 135 -0.11 -12.56 6.51
CA CYS A 135 -1.44 -12.79 5.92
C CYS A 135 -1.42 -12.78 4.38
N LEU A 136 -0.56 -11.95 3.76
CA LEU A 136 -0.41 -11.94 2.31
C LEU A 136 0.30 -13.18 1.76
N VAL A 137 1.30 -13.70 2.47
CA VAL A 137 2.11 -14.84 2.00
C VAL A 137 1.45 -16.19 2.31
N LEU A 138 0.69 -16.28 3.41
CA LEU A 138 0.07 -17.51 3.88
C LEU A 138 -0.74 -18.28 2.82
N PRO A 139 -1.58 -17.64 1.98
CA PRO A 139 -2.31 -18.34 0.92
C PRO A 139 -1.41 -19.05 -0.09
N PHE A 140 -0.18 -18.57 -0.27
CA PHE A 140 0.80 -19.12 -1.21
C PHE A 140 1.76 -20.13 -0.57
N ALA A 141 1.73 -20.27 0.76
CA ALA A 141 2.62 -21.18 1.48
C ALA A 141 2.57 -22.64 0.98
N PRO A 142 1.40 -23.24 0.65
CA PRO A 142 1.34 -24.60 0.11
C PRO A 142 2.13 -24.76 -1.20
N TRP A 143 2.03 -23.77 -2.09
CA TRP A 143 2.78 -23.72 -3.34
C TRP A 143 4.28 -23.58 -3.11
N LEU A 144 4.70 -22.72 -2.18
CA LEU A 144 6.11 -22.51 -1.84
C LEU A 144 6.78 -23.75 -1.22
N ILE A 145 6.00 -24.57 -0.50
CA ILE A 145 6.48 -25.79 0.17
C ILE A 145 6.40 -27.01 -0.76
N GLY A 146 5.94 -26.85 -2.01
CA GLY A 146 5.80 -27.94 -2.97
C GLY A 146 4.66 -28.90 -2.66
N ARG A 147 3.67 -28.47 -1.86
CA ARG A 147 2.44 -29.22 -1.62
C ARG A 147 1.36 -28.73 -2.58
N SER A 148 1.43 -29.18 -3.82
CA SER A 148 0.29 -29.14 -4.73
C SER A 148 -0.63 -30.31 -4.37
N SER A 149 -1.72 -30.05 -3.65
CA SER A 149 -2.85 -30.98 -3.52
C SER A 149 -3.70 -30.94 -4.78
#